data_AF-A0A2G9YVY8-F1
#
_entry.id   AF-A0A2G9YVY8-F1
#
_cell.length_a   1.000
_cell.length_b   1.000
_cell.length_c   1.000
_cell.angle_alpha   90.00
_cell.angle_beta   90.00
_cell.angle_gamma   90.00
#
_symmetry.space_group_name_H-M   'P 1'
#
loop_
_entity.id
_entity.type
_entity.pdbx_description
1 polymer ?
#
loop_
_entity_poly.entity_id
_entity_poly.type
_entity_poly.pdbx_seq_one_letter_code
_entity_poly.pdbx_strand_id
1 'polypeptide(L)'
;MEEIDYQKEKEDRLKGFTWIILFGPPTFLLFVLLIRIFFHVPFSNWVFVIFGYMFVVTLVGLKRKSFFWVGLVIFSDILVTFLMIYFFSPFLINVIGSSALLMFVVYIFFIGHIFNVSLKKKFIYVFLMGIIVAVTVLISFEYLGIYPSYKNYQINNYFLKDLKHLAASIVVVIGGFSFFTFHLNSFLELLRMRADELDRARVEISSANADLERRVEERTKELEEAKTILEIKVEARKEELKRLAESLEEQVKQKSNDLQRKLEELENLNRSTIERELKMVEMKRKLGSLKKRTK
;
A
#
# COMPACT_ATOMS: atom_id res chain seq x y z
N MET A 1 12.95 -8.82 -1.98
CA MET A 1 11.80 -7.89 -1.94
C MET A 1 10.54 -8.53 -2.50
N GLU A 2 10.62 -9.29 -3.60
CA GLU A 2 9.46 -9.92 -4.22
C GLU A 2 8.69 -10.93 -3.36
N GLU A 3 9.40 -11.70 -2.53
CA GLU A 3 8.78 -12.68 -1.63
C GLU A 3 7.96 -12.01 -0.52
N ILE A 4 8.39 -10.83 -0.06
CA ILE A 4 7.70 -10.05 0.98
C ILE A 4 6.38 -9.49 0.45
N ASP A 5 6.38 -8.95 -0.78
CA ASP A 5 5.16 -8.45 -1.43
C ASP A 5 4.15 -9.58 -1.71
N TYR A 6 4.64 -10.74 -2.13
CA TYR A 6 3.77 -11.90 -2.35
C TYR A 6 3.10 -12.38 -1.06
N GLN A 7 3.84 -12.42 0.06
CA GLN A 7 3.26 -12.79 1.35
C GLN A 7 2.24 -11.75 1.83
N LYS A 8 2.51 -10.46 1.61
CA LYS A 8 1.59 -9.37 1.98
C LYS A 8 0.29 -9.43 1.20
N GLU A 9 0.36 -9.60 -0.12
CA GLU A 9 -0.83 -9.74 -0.97
C GLU A 9 -1.66 -10.98 -0.57
N LYS A 10 -0.99 -12.10 -0.30
CA LYS A 10 -1.64 -13.32 0.19
C LYS A 10 -2.32 -13.09 1.54
N GLU A 11 -1.70 -12.34 2.44
CA GLU A 11 -2.26 -11.99 3.74
C GLU A 11 -3.49 -11.08 3.61
N ASP A 12 -3.46 -10.09 2.72
CA ASP A 12 -4.57 -9.17 2.49
C ASP A 12 -5.78 -9.87 1.85
N ARG A 13 -5.54 -10.80 0.91
CA ARG A 13 -6.60 -11.69 0.39
C ARG A 13 -7.18 -12.57 1.50
N LEU A 14 -6.35 -13.10 2.39
CA LEU A 14 -6.81 -13.88 3.54
C LEU A 14 -7.64 -13.04 4.50
N LYS A 15 -7.25 -11.78 4.76
CA LYS A 15 -8.00 -10.83 5.59
C LYS A 15 -9.39 -10.59 5.01
N GLY A 16 -9.49 -10.25 3.73
CA GLY A 16 -10.79 -10.05 3.08
C GLY A 16 -11.72 -11.26 3.23
N PHE A 17 -11.18 -12.47 3.04
CA PHE A 17 -11.91 -13.71 3.26
C PHE A 17 -12.35 -13.89 4.72
N THR A 18 -11.48 -13.59 5.69
CA THR A 18 -11.83 -13.69 7.12
C THR A 18 -12.93 -12.71 7.53
N TRP A 19 -12.95 -11.48 6.98
CA TRP A 19 -14.04 -10.52 7.24
C TRP A 19 -15.38 -11.05 6.76
N ILE A 20 -15.43 -11.66 5.57
CA ILE A 20 -16.68 -12.21 5.04
C ILE A 20 -17.19 -13.36 5.92
N ILE A 21 -16.32 -14.29 6.33
CA ILE A 21 -16.73 -15.39 7.22
C ILE A 21 -17.15 -14.88 8.60
N LEU A 22 -16.46 -13.86 9.11
CA LEU A 22 -16.74 -13.32 10.44
C LEU A 22 -18.06 -12.55 10.49
N PHE A 23 -18.37 -11.77 9.45
CA PHE A 23 -19.54 -10.89 9.44
C PHE A 23 -20.75 -11.47 8.68
N GLY A 24 -20.55 -12.42 7.77
CA GLY A 24 -21.61 -13.03 6.97
C GLY A 24 -22.68 -13.74 7.80
N PRO A 25 -22.34 -14.74 8.63
CA PRO A 25 -23.34 -15.47 9.41
C PRO A 25 -24.10 -14.58 10.43
N PRO A 26 -23.47 -13.62 11.15
CA PRO A 26 -24.19 -12.69 12.01
C PRO A 26 -25.14 -11.75 11.25
N THR A 27 -24.69 -11.15 10.13
CA THR A 27 -25.56 -10.30 9.31
C THR A 27 -26.73 -11.09 8.73
N PHE A 28 -26.48 -12.34 8.35
CA PHE A 28 -27.51 -13.24 7.90
C PHE A 28 -28.51 -13.60 9.01
N LEU A 29 -28.05 -13.95 10.21
CA LEU A 29 -28.92 -14.21 11.36
C LEU A 29 -29.81 -13.02 11.69
N LEU A 30 -29.25 -11.81 11.64
CA LEU A 30 -30.00 -10.57 11.78
C LEU A 30 -31.10 -10.47 10.71
N PHE A 31 -30.76 -10.76 9.46
CA PHE A 31 -31.72 -10.73 8.35
C PHE A 31 -32.86 -11.74 8.53
N VAL A 32 -32.58 -13.00 8.93
CA VAL A 32 -33.61 -14.01 9.24
C VAL A 32 -34.52 -13.53 10.37
N LEU A 33 -33.94 -12.91 11.39
CA LEU A 33 -34.67 -12.38 12.54
C LEU A 33 -35.59 -11.22 12.12
N LEU A 34 -35.11 -10.31 11.27
CA LEU A 34 -35.93 -9.24 10.70
C LEU A 34 -37.09 -9.82 9.89
N ILE A 35 -36.85 -10.84 9.05
CA ILE A 35 -37.93 -11.47 8.28
C ILE A 35 -38.97 -12.09 9.21
N ARG A 36 -38.53 -12.78 10.26
CA ARG A 36 -39.42 -13.36 11.28
C ARG A 36 -40.30 -12.30 11.94
N ILE A 37 -39.75 -11.13 12.25
CA ILE A 37 -40.47 -10.03 12.90
C ILE A 37 -41.45 -9.36 11.93
N PHE A 38 -41.00 -8.96 10.73
CA PHE A 38 -41.82 -8.16 9.82
C PHE A 38 -42.85 -8.98 9.07
N PHE A 39 -42.48 -10.17 8.59
CA PHE A 39 -43.35 -11.01 7.76
C PHE A 39 -44.06 -12.10 8.56
N HIS A 40 -43.84 -12.15 9.88
CA HIS A 40 -44.45 -13.13 10.78
C HIS A 40 -44.23 -14.59 10.35
N VAL A 41 -43.14 -14.86 9.61
CA VAL A 41 -42.81 -16.21 9.16
C VAL A 41 -42.39 -17.04 10.36
N PRO A 42 -43.09 -18.15 10.69
CA PRO A 42 -42.86 -18.90 11.91
C PRO A 42 -41.67 -19.86 11.76
N PHE A 43 -40.48 -19.31 11.52
CA PHE A 43 -39.25 -20.10 11.47
C PHE A 43 -39.07 -20.88 12.78
N SER A 44 -38.74 -22.16 12.65
CA SER A 44 -38.45 -23.03 13.79
C SER A 44 -37.23 -22.51 14.55
N ASN A 45 -37.28 -22.54 15.89
CA ASN A 45 -36.15 -22.14 16.72
C ASN A 45 -34.88 -22.99 16.44
N TRP A 46 -35.05 -24.22 15.93
CA TRP A 46 -33.95 -25.08 15.50
C TRP A 46 -33.09 -24.46 14.41
N VAL A 47 -33.67 -23.62 13.54
CA VAL A 47 -32.91 -22.91 12.50
C VAL A 47 -31.82 -22.07 13.16
N PHE A 48 -32.18 -21.23 14.12
CA PHE A 48 -31.23 -20.36 14.85
C PHE A 48 -30.16 -21.16 15.59
N VAL A 49 -30.51 -22.32 16.16
CA VAL A 49 -29.54 -23.21 16.84
C VAL A 49 -28.53 -23.79 15.85
N ILE A 50 -28.99 -24.28 14.69
CA ILE A 50 -28.11 -24.82 13.64
C ILE A 50 -27.18 -23.72 13.13
N PHE A 51 -27.71 -22.51 12.87
CA PHE A 51 -26.88 -21.38 12.43
C PHE A 51 -25.86 -20.95 13.48
N GLY A 52 -26.25 -20.88 14.75
CA GLY A 52 -25.35 -20.58 15.85
C GLY A 52 -24.22 -21.61 15.96
N TYR A 53 -24.56 -22.89 15.87
CA TYR A 53 -23.56 -23.98 15.87
C TYR A 53 -22.59 -23.86 14.69
N MET A 54 -23.11 -23.62 13.48
CA MET A 54 -22.28 -23.53 12.28
C MET A 54 -21.38 -22.29 12.31
N PHE A 55 -21.84 -21.16 12.85
CA PHE A 55 -21.00 -19.99 13.10
C PHE A 55 -19.84 -20.28 14.06
N VAL A 56 -20.09 -21.07 15.11
CA VAL A 56 -19.00 -21.51 16.01
C VAL A 56 -18.02 -22.41 15.26
N VAL A 57 -18.49 -23.33 14.41
CA VAL A 57 -17.63 -24.19 13.59
C VAL A 57 -16.76 -23.36 12.63
N THR A 58 -17.32 -22.35 11.98
CA THR A 58 -16.55 -21.48 11.06
C THR A 58 -15.51 -20.64 11.82
N LEU A 59 -15.84 -20.11 13.00
CA LEU A 59 -14.88 -19.40 13.87
C LEU A 59 -13.73 -20.30 14.35
N VAL A 60 -14.02 -21.55 14.72
CA VAL A 60 -13.01 -22.53 15.12
C VAL A 60 -12.14 -22.93 13.92
N GLY A 61 -12.76 -23.12 12.75
CA GLY A 61 -12.05 -23.43 11.50
C GLY A 61 -11.10 -22.34 11.06
N LEU A 62 -11.48 -21.06 11.19
CA LEU A 62 -10.65 -19.90 10.86
C LEU A 62 -9.32 -19.84 11.63
N LYS A 63 -9.29 -20.34 12.88
CA LYS A 63 -8.06 -20.38 13.67
C LYS A 63 -7.08 -21.47 13.20
N ARG A 64 -7.54 -22.45 12.41
CA ARG A 64 -6.72 -23.57 11.93
C ARG A 64 -6.35 -23.40 10.46
N LYS A 65 -5.09 -23.10 10.18
CA LYS A 65 -4.54 -22.88 8.81
C LYS A 65 -4.39 -24.16 7.96
N SER A 66 -5.02 -25.28 8.33
CA SER A 66 -4.88 -26.53 7.58
C SER A 66 -5.90 -26.59 6.44
N PHE A 67 -5.45 -27.10 5.28
CA PHE A 67 -6.27 -27.26 4.07
C PHE A 67 -7.58 -28.03 4.33
N PHE A 68 -7.54 -29.03 5.22
CA PHE A 68 -8.73 -29.79 5.61
C PHE A 68 -9.80 -28.90 6.27
N TRP A 69 -9.39 -27.96 7.12
CA TRP A 69 -10.32 -27.06 7.81
C TRP A 69 -10.93 -26.03 6.87
N VAL A 70 -10.17 -25.55 5.88
CA VAL A 70 -10.70 -24.68 4.83
C VAL A 70 -11.77 -25.43 4.02
N GLY A 71 -11.51 -26.68 3.63
CA GLY A 71 -12.49 -27.52 2.94
C GLY A 71 -13.75 -27.77 3.78
N LEU A 72 -13.58 -28.05 5.08
CA LEU A 72 -14.69 -28.27 6.01
C LEU A 72 -15.53 -26.99 6.22
N VAL A 73 -14.89 -25.82 6.33
CA VAL A 73 -15.58 -24.53 6.42
C VAL A 73 -16.39 -24.27 5.15
N ILE A 74 -15.81 -24.46 3.97
CA ILE A 74 -16.52 -24.29 2.69
C ILE A 74 -17.71 -25.25 2.61
N PHE A 75 -17.51 -26.54 2.93
CA PHE A 75 -18.59 -27.53 2.92
C PHE A 75 -19.71 -27.18 3.91
N SER A 76 -19.33 -26.74 5.11
CA SER A 76 -20.26 -26.31 6.15
C SER A 76 -21.10 -25.12 5.68
N ASP A 77 -20.50 -24.17 4.97
CA ASP A 77 -21.15 -22.97 4.47
C ASP A 77 -22.13 -23.27 3.31
N ILE A 78 -21.75 -24.19 2.42
CA ILE A 78 -22.65 -24.73 1.39
C ILE A 78 -23.86 -25.40 2.04
N LEU A 79 -23.62 -26.26 3.03
CA LEU A 79 -24.69 -26.97 3.73
C LEU A 79 -25.64 -26.01 4.45
N VAL A 80 -25.09 -24.98 5.11
CA VAL A 80 -25.87 -23.92 5.75
C VAL A 80 -26.73 -23.19 4.73
N THR A 81 -26.14 -22.77 3.62
CA THR A 81 -26.84 -22.07 2.54
C THR A 81 -27.95 -22.94 1.94
N PHE A 82 -27.70 -24.24 1.78
CA PHE A 82 -28.71 -25.18 1.32
C PHE A 82 -29.87 -25.32 2.32
N LEU A 83 -29.57 -25.57 3.60
CA LEU A 83 -30.58 -25.70 4.66
C LEU A 83 -31.39 -24.41 4.81
N MET A 84 -30.72 -23.27 4.70
CA MET A 84 -31.33 -21.95 4.68
C MET A 84 -32.40 -21.87 3.61
N ILE A 85 -32.05 -22.13 2.36
CA ILE A 85 -32.98 -22.00 1.24
C ILE A 85 -34.11 -23.01 1.38
N TYR A 86 -33.83 -24.21 1.87
CA TYR A 86 -34.86 -25.19 2.19
C TYR A 86 -35.86 -24.66 3.23
N PHE A 87 -35.41 -24.08 4.35
CA PHE A 87 -36.31 -23.53 5.38
C PHE A 87 -37.04 -22.27 4.93
N PHE A 88 -36.44 -21.49 4.03
CA PHE A 88 -37.04 -20.32 3.40
C PHE A 88 -37.93 -20.67 2.21
N SER A 89 -37.89 -21.90 1.71
CA SER A 89 -38.60 -22.29 0.48
C SER A 89 -40.09 -21.96 0.51
N PRO A 90 -40.87 -22.13 1.60
CA PRO A 90 -42.27 -21.72 1.62
C PRO A 90 -42.47 -20.22 1.36
N PHE A 91 -41.60 -19.39 1.94
CA PHE A 91 -41.64 -17.94 1.74
C PHE A 91 -41.25 -17.58 0.31
N LEU A 92 -40.17 -18.18 -0.20
CA LEU A 92 -39.68 -17.92 -1.56
C LEU A 92 -40.66 -18.38 -2.63
N ILE A 93 -41.30 -19.54 -2.45
CA ILE A 93 -42.34 -20.04 -3.36
C ILE A 93 -43.52 -19.07 -3.39
N ASN A 94 -43.94 -18.54 -2.24
CA ASN A 94 -45.05 -17.58 -2.19
C ASN A 94 -44.73 -16.20 -2.79
N VAL A 95 -43.49 -15.72 -2.65
CA VAL A 95 -43.10 -14.37 -3.10
C VAL A 95 -42.58 -14.37 -4.53
N ILE A 96 -41.73 -15.34 -4.87
CA ILE A 96 -40.97 -15.40 -6.13
C ILE A 96 -41.53 -16.47 -7.08
N GLY A 97 -42.35 -17.39 -6.57
CA GLY A 97 -42.91 -18.51 -7.35
C GLY A 97 -41.98 -19.73 -7.43
N SER A 98 -40.71 -19.59 -7.04
CA SER A 98 -39.78 -20.72 -6.91
C SER A 98 -38.58 -20.38 -6.01
N SER A 99 -38.09 -21.38 -5.27
CA SER A 99 -36.88 -21.24 -4.44
C SER A 99 -35.58 -21.46 -5.23
N ALA A 100 -35.66 -22.08 -6.41
CA ALA A 100 -34.51 -22.36 -7.27
C ALA A 100 -33.87 -21.09 -7.89
N LEU A 101 -34.67 -20.06 -8.16
CA LEU A 101 -34.21 -18.81 -8.77
C LEU A 101 -33.34 -17.99 -7.80
N LEU A 102 -33.72 -17.95 -6.52
CA LEU A 102 -32.89 -17.34 -5.48
C LEU A 102 -31.57 -18.11 -5.30
N MET A 103 -31.63 -19.44 -5.36
CA MET A 103 -30.44 -20.31 -5.34
C MET A 103 -29.43 -19.92 -6.42
N PHE A 104 -29.91 -19.63 -7.63
CA PHE A 104 -29.07 -19.19 -8.75
C PHE A 104 -28.42 -17.81 -8.50
N VAL A 105 -29.14 -16.88 -7.87
CA VAL A 105 -28.58 -15.56 -7.52
C VAL A 105 -27.51 -15.69 -6.43
N VAL A 106 -27.81 -16.44 -5.36
CA VAL A 106 -26.86 -16.74 -4.28
C VAL A 106 -25.62 -17.43 -4.82
N TYR A 107 -25.80 -18.34 -5.78
CA TYR A 107 -24.74 -19.05 -6.48
C TYR A 107 -23.77 -18.11 -7.24
N ILE A 108 -24.27 -17.13 -7.99
CA ILE A 108 -23.41 -16.16 -8.71
C ILE A 108 -22.50 -15.40 -7.73
N PHE A 109 -23.05 -14.97 -6.58
CA PHE A 109 -22.28 -14.29 -5.54
C PHE A 109 -21.23 -15.21 -4.90
N PHE A 110 -21.59 -16.46 -4.59
CA PHE A 110 -20.69 -17.44 -3.99
C PHE A 110 -19.50 -17.81 -4.89
N ILE A 111 -19.75 -17.94 -6.19
CA ILE A 111 -18.69 -18.21 -7.14
C ILE A 111 -17.71 -17.05 -7.24
N GLY A 112 -18.21 -15.80 -7.30
CA GLY A 112 -17.34 -14.62 -7.26
C GLY A 112 -16.41 -14.64 -6.04
N HIS A 113 -16.93 -15.07 -4.89
CA HIS A 113 -16.13 -15.22 -3.67
C HIS A 113 -15.13 -16.38 -3.75
N ILE A 114 -15.51 -17.54 -4.28
CA ILE A 114 -14.60 -18.68 -4.43
C ILE A 114 -13.46 -18.41 -5.40
N PHE A 115 -13.72 -17.64 -6.47
CA PHE A 115 -12.66 -17.16 -7.36
C PHE A 115 -11.65 -16.28 -6.65
N ASN A 116 -12.10 -15.44 -5.71
CA ASN A 116 -11.21 -14.58 -4.93
C ASN A 116 -10.27 -15.37 -4.01
N VAL A 117 -10.70 -16.55 -3.54
CA VAL A 117 -9.93 -17.42 -2.62
C VAL A 117 -8.85 -18.25 -3.35
N SER A 118 -8.68 -18.09 -4.67
CA SER A 118 -7.58 -18.69 -5.44
C SER A 118 -7.54 -20.23 -5.34
N LEU A 119 -8.71 -20.87 -5.38
CA LEU A 119 -8.77 -22.33 -5.39
C LEU A 119 -8.32 -22.89 -6.75
N LYS A 120 -7.63 -24.04 -6.73
CA LYS A 120 -7.18 -24.73 -7.94
C LYS A 120 -8.37 -24.99 -8.86
N LYS A 121 -8.18 -24.91 -10.19
CA LYS A 121 -9.23 -25.16 -11.21
C LYS A 121 -10.11 -26.38 -10.92
N LYS A 122 -9.50 -27.50 -10.48
CA LYS A 122 -10.21 -28.73 -10.12
C LYS A 122 -11.28 -28.53 -9.04
N PHE A 123 -11.02 -27.66 -8.06
CA PHE A 123 -11.95 -27.39 -6.97
C PHE A 123 -13.19 -26.62 -7.45
N ILE A 124 -13.03 -25.70 -8.40
CA ILE A 124 -14.16 -24.96 -9.00
C ILE A 124 -15.13 -25.95 -9.67
N TYR A 125 -14.62 -26.95 -10.40
CA TYR A 125 -15.48 -27.97 -11.02
C TYR A 125 -16.20 -28.86 -10.00
N VAL A 126 -15.51 -29.29 -8.94
CA VAL A 126 -16.15 -30.09 -7.87
C VAL A 126 -17.23 -29.29 -7.17
N PHE A 127 -16.97 -28.01 -6.89
CA PHE A 127 -17.94 -27.09 -6.31
C PHE A 127 -19.16 -26.88 -7.22
N LEU A 128 -18.91 -26.65 -8.51
CA LEU A 128 -19.95 -26.51 -9.54
C LEU A 128 -20.87 -27.74 -9.57
N MET A 129 -20.29 -28.94 -9.59
CA MET A 129 -21.05 -30.21 -9.57
C MET A 129 -21.86 -30.36 -8.29
N GLY A 130 -21.28 -30.04 -7.13
CA GLY A 130 -21.99 -30.09 -5.85
C GLY A 130 -23.23 -29.19 -5.81
N ILE A 131 -23.14 -28.00 -6.40
CA ILE A 131 -24.28 -27.08 -6.47
C ILE A 131 -25.33 -27.55 -7.46
N ILE A 132 -24.93 -28.05 -8.64
CA ILE A 132 -25.89 -28.60 -9.60
C ILE A 132 -26.73 -29.68 -8.91
N VAL A 133 -26.07 -30.61 -8.20
CA VAL A 133 -26.76 -31.64 -7.42
C VAL A 133 -27.68 -31.02 -6.36
N ALA A 134 -27.19 -30.03 -5.60
CA ALA A 134 -27.99 -29.38 -4.56
C ALA A 134 -29.24 -28.68 -5.13
N VAL A 135 -29.11 -27.95 -6.24
CA VAL A 135 -30.23 -27.28 -6.92
C VAL A 135 -31.22 -28.32 -7.46
N THR A 136 -30.74 -29.42 -8.06
CA THR A 136 -31.60 -30.51 -8.53
C THR A 136 -32.39 -31.15 -7.39
N VAL A 137 -31.75 -31.41 -6.24
CA VAL A 137 -32.43 -31.94 -5.05
C VAL A 137 -33.49 -30.96 -4.55
N LEU A 138 -33.18 -29.66 -4.53
CA LEU A 138 -34.08 -28.63 -4.03
C LEU A 138 -35.31 -28.47 -4.92
N ILE A 139 -35.13 -28.45 -6.26
CA ILE A 139 -36.24 -28.48 -7.23
C ILE A 139 -37.08 -29.75 -7.05
N SER A 140 -36.45 -30.89 -6.78
CA SER A 140 -37.16 -32.16 -6.56
C SER A 140 -38.02 -32.11 -5.29
N PHE A 141 -37.50 -31.56 -4.20
CA PHE A 141 -38.25 -31.34 -2.95
C PHE A 141 -39.42 -30.39 -3.17
N GLU A 142 -39.18 -29.29 -3.88
CA GLU A 142 -40.18 -28.30 -4.24
C GLU A 142 -41.32 -28.93 -5.08
N TYR A 143 -40.98 -29.75 -6.09
CA TYR A 143 -41.95 -30.48 -6.92
C TYR A 143 -42.77 -31.52 -6.14
N LEU A 144 -42.10 -32.32 -5.29
CA LEU A 144 -42.76 -33.34 -4.46
C LEU A 144 -43.59 -32.74 -3.31
N GLY A 145 -43.56 -31.42 -3.12
CA GLY A 145 -44.20 -30.75 -1.99
C GLY A 145 -43.54 -31.07 -0.65
N ILE A 146 -42.28 -31.52 -0.67
CA ILE A 146 -41.48 -31.82 0.51
C ILE A 146 -40.77 -30.52 0.92
N TYR A 147 -41.50 -29.68 1.64
CA TYR A 147 -40.94 -28.49 2.26
C TYR A 147 -41.53 -28.31 3.66
N PRO A 148 -40.90 -27.51 4.52
CA PRO A 148 -41.42 -27.25 5.86
C PRO A 148 -42.82 -26.64 5.78
N SER A 149 -43.81 -27.34 6.36
CA SER A 149 -45.15 -26.80 6.53
C SER A 149 -45.24 -26.06 7.85
N TYR A 150 -45.76 -24.84 7.80
CA TYR A 150 -45.97 -24.02 8.97
C TYR A 150 -47.48 -23.86 9.22
N LYS A 151 -47.93 -24.13 10.46
CA LYS A 151 -49.37 -24.22 10.82
C LYS A 151 -50.25 -23.05 10.36
N ASN A 152 -49.68 -21.85 10.19
CA ASN A 152 -50.42 -20.63 9.84
C ASN A 152 -49.95 -20.00 8.52
N TYR A 153 -49.23 -20.74 7.68
CA TYR A 153 -48.68 -20.21 6.43
C TYR A 153 -49.15 -21.06 5.26
N GLN A 154 -50.12 -20.56 4.51
CA GLN A 154 -50.61 -21.24 3.31
C GLN A 154 -49.68 -20.96 2.13
N ILE A 155 -49.23 -22.04 1.48
CA ILE A 155 -48.34 -21.95 0.32
C ILE A 155 -49.22 -22.03 -0.93
N ASN A 156 -49.27 -20.95 -1.68
CA ASN A 156 -50.01 -20.85 -2.93
C ASN A 156 -49.19 -21.50 -4.05
N ASN A 157 -49.21 -22.83 -4.06
CA ASN A 157 -48.38 -23.64 -4.95
C ASN A 157 -48.99 -23.80 -6.37
N TYR A 158 -49.44 -22.71 -6.98
CA TYR A 158 -50.02 -22.75 -8.33
C TYR A 158 -48.96 -23.05 -9.40
N PHE A 159 -47.70 -22.71 -9.15
CA PHE A 159 -46.63 -22.81 -10.14
C PHE A 159 -46.02 -24.22 -10.29
N LEU A 160 -46.08 -25.10 -9.28
CA LEU A 160 -45.32 -26.37 -9.32
C LEU A 160 -46.14 -27.60 -9.71
N LYS A 161 -47.48 -27.51 -9.69
CA LYS A 161 -48.33 -28.60 -10.21
C LYS A 161 -48.38 -28.65 -11.74
N ASP A 162 -47.95 -27.58 -12.42
CA ASP A 162 -47.88 -27.54 -13.87
C ASP A 162 -46.53 -28.08 -14.35
N LEU A 163 -46.56 -29.22 -15.03
CA LEU A 163 -45.39 -29.84 -15.65
C LEU A 163 -44.63 -28.87 -16.57
N LYS A 164 -45.34 -27.93 -17.21
CA LYS A 164 -44.73 -26.92 -18.10
C LYS A 164 -43.85 -25.94 -17.34
N HIS A 165 -44.27 -25.51 -16.16
CA HIS A 165 -43.48 -24.62 -15.31
C HIS A 165 -42.24 -25.32 -14.76
N LEU A 166 -42.34 -26.59 -14.36
CA LEU A 166 -41.18 -27.40 -13.96
C LEU A 166 -40.18 -27.56 -15.11
N ALA A 167 -40.66 -27.88 -16.31
CA ALA A 167 -39.80 -28.01 -17.48
C ALA A 167 -39.10 -26.67 -17.80
N ALA A 168 -39.83 -25.56 -17.74
CA ALA A 168 -39.27 -24.23 -17.97
C ALA A 168 -38.20 -23.85 -16.94
N SER A 169 -38.42 -24.14 -15.65
CA SER A 169 -37.43 -23.85 -14.60
C SER A 169 -36.17 -24.70 -14.74
N ILE A 170 -36.30 -25.98 -15.12
CA ILE A 170 -35.14 -26.84 -15.42
C ILE A 170 -34.34 -26.29 -16.62
N VAL A 171 -35.02 -25.86 -17.69
CA VAL A 171 -34.37 -25.26 -18.87
C VAL A 171 -33.62 -23.98 -18.50
N VAL A 172 -34.24 -23.10 -17.70
CA VAL A 172 -33.59 -21.86 -17.23
C VAL A 172 -32.35 -22.17 -16.41
N VAL A 173 -32.41 -23.17 -15.52
CA VAL A 173 -31.26 -23.59 -14.70
C VAL A 173 -30.14 -24.13 -15.60
N ILE A 174 -30.43 -25.12 -16.46
CA ILE A 174 -29.41 -25.71 -17.36
C ILE A 174 -28.81 -24.65 -18.28
N GLY A 175 -29.65 -23.80 -18.88
CA GLY A 175 -29.23 -22.70 -19.73
C GLY A 175 -28.35 -21.70 -19.00
N GLY A 176 -28.75 -21.29 -17.79
CA GLY A 176 -27.99 -20.39 -16.93
C GLY A 176 -26.63 -20.95 -16.53
N PHE A 177 -26.55 -22.22 -16.13
CA PHE A 177 -25.28 -22.89 -15.82
C PHE A 177 -24.37 -23.04 -17.04
N SER A 178 -24.94 -23.36 -18.21
CA SER A 178 -24.18 -23.47 -19.47
C SER A 178 -23.60 -22.13 -19.90
N PHE A 179 -24.43 -21.07 -19.87
CA PHE A 179 -24.02 -19.69 -20.12
C PHE A 179 -22.91 -19.27 -19.15
N PHE A 180 -23.09 -19.56 -17.86
CA PHE A 180 -22.10 -19.23 -16.84
C PHE A 180 -20.76 -19.95 -17.09
N THR A 181 -20.79 -21.25 -17.39
CA THR A 181 -19.58 -22.04 -17.68
C THR A 181 -18.84 -21.50 -18.90
N PHE A 182 -19.58 -21.06 -19.93
CA PHE A 182 -18.99 -20.42 -21.11
C PHE A 182 -18.27 -19.13 -20.74
N HIS A 183 -18.94 -18.22 -20.03
CA HIS A 183 -18.35 -16.95 -19.61
C HIS A 183 -17.23 -17.10 -18.58
N LEU A 184 -17.25 -18.18 -17.78
CA LEU A 184 -16.20 -18.53 -16.84
C LEU A 184 -14.82 -18.61 -17.51
N ASN A 185 -14.77 -19.23 -18.69
CA ASN A 185 -13.51 -19.43 -19.40
C ASN A 185 -12.96 -18.10 -19.90
N SER A 186 -13.80 -17.25 -20.49
CA SER A 186 -13.41 -15.90 -20.93
C SER A 186 -12.94 -15.03 -19.77
N PHE A 187 -13.64 -15.11 -18.63
CA PHE A 187 -13.24 -14.38 -17.43
C PHE A 187 -11.91 -14.88 -16.85
N LEU A 188 -11.71 -16.20 -16.81
CA LEU A 188 -10.45 -16.81 -16.39
C LEU A 188 -9.27 -16.43 -17.29
N GLU A 189 -9.51 -16.31 -18.60
CA GLU A 189 -8.52 -15.85 -19.56
C GLU A 189 -8.17 -14.38 -19.34
N LEU A 190 -9.17 -13.51 -19.14
CA LEU A 190 -8.94 -12.10 -18.80
C LEU A 190 -8.15 -11.95 -17.50
N LEU A 191 -8.49 -12.70 -16.46
CA LEU A 191 -7.74 -12.69 -15.20
C LEU A 191 -6.28 -13.13 -15.39
N ARG A 192 -6.03 -14.11 -16.27
CA ARG A 192 -4.66 -14.54 -16.59
C ARG A 192 -3.88 -13.46 -17.33
N MET A 193 -4.48 -12.83 -18.34
CA MET A 193 -3.86 -11.72 -19.06
C MET A 193 -3.50 -10.58 -18.09
N ARG A 194 -4.42 -10.20 -17.20
CA ARG A 194 -4.15 -9.17 -16.18
C ARG A 194 -3.07 -9.58 -15.18
N ALA A 195 -3.02 -10.86 -14.80
CA ALA A 195 -1.96 -11.37 -13.94
C ALA A 195 -0.58 -11.31 -14.64
N ASP A 196 -0.52 -11.68 -15.91
CA ASP A 196 0.71 -11.63 -16.70
C ASP A 196 1.15 -10.18 -16.97
N GLU A 197 0.22 -9.27 -17.23
CA GLU A 197 0.49 -7.82 -17.34
C GLU A 197 1.07 -7.26 -16.04
N LEU A 198 0.49 -7.64 -14.89
CA LEU A 198 0.97 -7.20 -13.58
C LEU A 198 2.39 -7.72 -13.30
N ASP A 199 2.67 -8.97 -13.67
CA ASP A 199 4.00 -9.57 -13.51
C ASP A 199 5.04 -8.86 -14.38
N ARG A 200 4.71 -8.53 -15.63
CA ARG A 200 5.59 -7.74 -16.51
C ARG A 200 5.85 -6.35 -15.95
N ALA A 201 4.81 -5.63 -15.52
CA ALA A 201 4.95 -4.32 -14.92
C ALA A 201 5.84 -4.36 -13.67
N ARG A 202 5.76 -5.43 -12.88
CA ARG A 202 6.62 -5.64 -11.71
C ARG A 202 8.09 -5.82 -12.11
N VAL A 203 8.37 -6.64 -13.12
CA VAL A 203 9.72 -6.84 -13.64
C VAL A 203 10.29 -5.53 -14.21
N GLU A 204 9.49 -4.76 -14.95
CA GLU A 204 9.88 -3.44 -15.46
C GLU A 204 10.23 -2.48 -14.33
N ILE A 205 9.38 -2.35 -13.30
CA ILE A 205 9.66 -1.51 -12.12
C ILE A 205 10.94 -1.97 -11.41
N SER A 206 11.12 -3.28 -11.23
CA SER A 206 12.31 -3.83 -10.56
C SER A 206 13.59 -3.50 -11.34
N SER A 207 13.57 -3.60 -12.67
CA SER A 207 14.72 -3.28 -13.51
C SER A 207 15.01 -1.77 -13.54
N ALA A 208 13.97 -0.93 -13.61
CA ALA A 208 14.11 0.53 -13.53
C ALA A 208 14.68 0.98 -12.18
N ASN A 209 14.25 0.36 -11.06
CA ASN A 209 14.81 0.65 -9.74
C ASN A 209 16.28 0.26 -9.65
N ALA A 210 16.67 -0.90 -10.18
CA ALA A 210 18.07 -1.31 -10.20
C ALA A 210 18.95 -0.39 -11.07
N ASP A 211 18.43 0.14 -12.17
CA ASP A 211 19.12 1.14 -12.98
C ASP A 211 19.29 2.47 -12.24
N LEU A 212 18.23 2.92 -11.55
CA LEU A 212 18.25 4.13 -10.76
C LEU A 212 19.24 4.04 -9.60
N GLU A 213 19.27 2.92 -8.88
CA GLU A 213 20.20 2.69 -7.77
C GLU A 213 21.65 2.77 -8.24
N ARG A 214 21.98 2.16 -9.39
CA ARG A 214 23.31 2.27 -10.01
C ARG A 214 23.68 3.70 -10.34
N ARG A 215 22.77 4.47 -10.97
CA ARG A 215 23.03 5.88 -11.30
C ARG A 215 23.22 6.73 -10.06
N VAL A 216 22.47 6.47 -8.99
CA VAL A 216 22.64 7.17 -7.72
C VAL A 216 24.01 6.86 -7.15
N GLU A 217 24.43 5.61 -7.13
CA GLU A 217 25.77 5.21 -6.66
C GLU A 217 26.90 5.88 -7.46
N GLU A 218 26.80 5.87 -8.80
CA GLU A 218 27.76 6.53 -9.69
C GLU A 218 27.86 8.03 -9.40
N ARG A 219 26.71 8.73 -9.28
CA ARG A 219 26.68 10.16 -8.97
C ARG A 219 27.19 10.47 -7.57
N THR A 220 26.95 9.60 -6.60
CA THR A 220 27.49 9.75 -5.25
C THR A 220 29.02 9.64 -5.28
N LYS A 221 29.59 8.68 -6.01
CA LYS A 221 31.04 8.55 -6.19
C LYS A 221 31.65 9.79 -6.87
N GLU A 222 31.05 10.26 -7.97
CA GLU A 222 31.49 11.48 -8.66
C GLU A 222 31.47 12.71 -7.72
N LEU A 223 30.45 12.84 -6.88
CA LEU A 223 30.34 13.93 -5.90
C LEU A 223 31.41 13.83 -4.80
N GLU A 224 31.73 12.64 -4.32
CA GLU A 224 32.79 12.42 -3.33
C GLU A 224 34.18 12.74 -3.90
N GLU A 225 34.45 12.34 -5.14
CA GLU A 225 35.68 12.68 -5.85
C GLU A 225 35.81 14.19 -6.06
N ALA A 226 34.74 14.84 -6.54
CA ALA A 226 34.70 16.29 -6.74
C ALA A 226 34.90 17.06 -5.42
N LYS A 227 34.28 16.59 -4.34
CA LYS A 227 34.46 17.13 -2.98
C LYS A 227 35.92 17.02 -2.54
N THR A 228 36.54 15.85 -2.72
CA THR A 228 37.95 15.62 -2.35
C THR A 228 38.89 16.55 -3.12
N ILE A 229 38.69 16.69 -4.43
CA ILE A 229 39.47 17.62 -5.27
C ILE A 229 39.29 19.06 -4.79
N LEU A 230 38.06 19.45 -4.43
CA LEU A 230 37.77 20.79 -3.94
C LEU A 230 38.44 21.05 -2.59
N GLU A 231 38.42 20.10 -1.67
CA GLU A 231 39.10 20.20 -0.37
C GLU A 231 40.62 20.38 -0.54
N ILE A 232 41.25 19.61 -1.42
CA ILE A 232 42.68 19.75 -1.76
C ILE A 232 42.97 21.16 -2.32
N LYS A 233 42.14 21.65 -3.25
CA LYS A 233 42.30 22.99 -3.83
C LYS A 233 42.13 24.09 -2.79
N VAL A 234 41.16 23.95 -1.89
CA VAL A 234 40.92 24.92 -0.81
C VAL A 234 42.12 24.96 0.13
N GLU A 235 42.67 23.81 0.52
CA GLU A 235 43.82 23.75 1.40
C GLU A 235 45.08 24.34 0.76
N ALA A 236 45.34 24.01 -0.51
CA ALA A 236 46.43 24.61 -1.28
C ALA A 236 46.31 26.15 -1.37
N ARG A 237 45.10 26.67 -1.61
CA ARG A 237 44.85 28.12 -1.65
C ARG A 237 45.00 28.78 -0.28
N LYS A 238 44.61 28.11 0.81
CA LYS A 238 44.86 28.60 2.17
C LYS A 238 46.35 28.70 2.46
N GLU A 239 47.13 27.69 2.07
CA GLU A 239 48.58 27.70 2.26
C GLU A 239 49.27 28.80 1.44
N GLU A 240 48.85 28.99 0.19
CA GLU A 240 49.33 30.08 -0.68
C GLU A 240 49.02 31.46 -0.07
N LEU A 241 47.79 31.68 0.40
CA LEU A 241 47.39 32.92 1.07
C LEU A 241 48.18 33.17 2.35
N LYS A 242 48.47 32.12 3.13
CA LYS A 242 49.29 32.22 4.34
C LYS A 242 50.72 32.67 3.99
N ARG A 243 51.36 32.05 2.99
CA ARG A 243 52.71 32.44 2.53
C ARG A 243 52.74 33.88 2.00
N LEU A 244 51.69 34.29 1.27
CA LEU A 244 51.57 35.66 0.77
C LEU A 244 51.43 36.65 1.93
N ALA A 245 50.62 36.33 2.94
CA ALA A 245 50.46 37.16 4.14
C ALA A 245 51.77 37.30 4.92
N GLU A 246 52.50 36.21 5.14
CA GLU A 246 53.83 36.22 5.80
C GLU A 246 54.85 37.07 5.01
N SER A 247 54.88 36.94 3.68
CA SER A 247 55.76 37.75 2.83
C SER A 247 55.40 39.24 2.86
N LEU A 248 54.10 39.57 2.85
CA LEU A 248 53.63 40.95 2.96
C LEU A 248 53.97 41.55 4.32
N GLU A 249 53.81 40.78 5.40
CA GLU A 249 54.19 41.21 6.75
C GLU A 249 55.69 41.49 6.86
N GLU A 250 56.53 40.63 6.28
CA GLU A 250 57.97 40.85 6.21
C GLU A 250 58.35 42.10 5.40
N GLN A 251 57.71 42.31 4.23
CA GLN A 251 57.91 43.52 3.43
C GLN A 251 57.47 44.79 4.17
N VAL A 252 56.34 44.75 4.87
CA VAL A 252 55.86 45.86 5.70
C VAL A 252 56.87 46.15 6.81
N LYS A 253 57.35 45.12 7.53
CA LYS A 253 58.36 45.26 8.58
C LYS A 253 59.68 45.86 8.05
N GLN A 254 60.16 45.39 6.90
CA GLN A 254 61.36 45.93 6.24
C GLN A 254 61.17 47.41 5.88
N LYS A 255 60.03 47.77 5.29
CA LYS A 255 59.71 49.18 4.95
C LYS A 255 59.55 50.05 6.19
N SER A 256 58.92 49.56 7.25
CA SER A 256 58.81 50.28 8.53
C SER A 256 60.19 50.56 9.12
N ASN A 257 61.10 49.58 9.09
CA ASN A 257 62.48 49.77 9.56
C ASN A 257 63.27 50.76 8.70
N ASP A 258 63.13 50.70 7.37
CA ASP A 258 63.78 51.66 6.45
C ASP A 258 63.27 53.09 6.66
N LEU A 259 61.95 53.26 6.81
CA LEU A 259 61.33 54.55 7.13
C LEU A 259 61.81 55.09 8.48
N GLN A 260 61.95 54.23 9.50
CA GLN A 260 62.47 54.64 10.80
C GLN A 260 63.93 55.12 10.72
N ARG A 261 64.79 54.43 9.96
CA ARG A 261 66.18 54.89 9.73
C ARG A 261 66.23 56.24 9.00
N LYS A 262 65.39 56.42 7.97
CA LYS A 262 65.29 57.70 7.24
C LYS A 262 64.80 58.83 8.15
N LEU A 263 63.89 58.54 9.07
CA LEU A 263 63.46 59.50 10.10
C LEU A 263 64.62 59.88 11.03
N GLU A 264 65.38 58.91 11.53
CA GLU A 264 66.56 59.16 12.38
C GLU A 264 67.65 59.97 11.64
N GLU A 265 67.89 59.69 10.36
CA GLU A 265 68.79 60.47 9.51
C GLU A 265 68.32 61.92 9.34
N LEU A 266 67.03 62.12 9.07
CA LEU A 266 66.42 63.45 8.96
C LEU A 266 66.48 64.23 10.28
N GLU A 267 66.22 63.58 11.41
CA GLU A 267 66.35 64.19 12.74
C GLU A 267 67.79 64.61 13.04
N ASN A 268 68.77 63.77 12.71
CA ASN A 268 70.19 64.08 12.88
C ASN A 268 70.64 65.25 11.98
N LEU A 269 70.21 65.28 10.72
CA LEU A 269 70.46 66.39 9.81
C LEU A 269 69.83 67.68 10.34
N ASN A 270 68.59 67.63 10.82
CA ASN A 270 67.89 68.78 11.37
C ASN A 270 68.60 69.30 12.63
N ARG A 271 69.00 68.41 13.55
CA ARG A 271 69.80 68.74 14.73
C ARG A 271 71.09 69.45 14.37
N SER A 272 71.84 68.93 13.39
CA SER A 272 73.08 69.55 12.92
C SER A 272 72.85 70.93 12.27
N THR A 273 71.71 71.12 11.60
CA THR A 273 71.33 72.39 10.97
C THR A 273 70.99 73.43 12.02
N ILE A 274 70.21 73.06 13.04
CA ILE A 274 69.89 73.92 14.20
C ILE A 274 71.17 74.34 14.93
N GLU A 275 72.12 73.42 15.15
CA GLU A 275 73.41 73.74 15.75
C GLU A 275 74.22 74.74 14.91
N ARG A 276 74.24 74.57 13.58
CA ARG A 276 74.89 75.52 12.66
C ARG A 276 74.22 76.89 12.68
N GLU A 277 72.89 76.95 12.69
CA GLU A 277 72.14 78.20 12.79
C GLU A 277 72.42 78.91 14.11
N LEU A 278 72.36 78.19 15.24
CA LEU A 278 72.71 78.73 16.55
C LEU A 278 74.13 79.31 16.57
N LYS A 279 75.10 78.57 16.02
CA LYS A 279 76.49 79.02 15.92
C LYS A 279 76.64 80.25 15.01
N MET A 280 75.88 80.32 13.92
CA MET A 280 75.85 81.46 13.00
C MET A 280 75.25 82.70 13.66
N VAL A 281 74.17 82.55 14.44
CA VAL A 281 73.57 83.62 15.25
C VAL A 281 74.56 84.13 16.28
N GLU A 282 75.28 83.24 16.96
CA GLU A 282 76.33 83.60 17.92
C GLU A 282 77.48 84.38 17.24
N MET A 283 77.95 83.90 16.08
CA MET A 283 78.98 84.60 15.29
C MET A 283 78.51 85.98 14.80
N LYS A 284 77.27 86.12 14.33
CA LYS A 284 76.68 87.42 13.95
C LYS A 284 76.63 88.39 15.14
N ARG A 285 76.27 87.92 16.34
CA ARG A 285 76.33 88.72 17.58
C ARG A 285 77.75 89.19 17.89
N LYS A 286 78.75 88.30 17.82
CA LYS A 286 80.16 88.64 18.05
C LYS A 286 80.66 89.70 17.05
N LEU A 287 80.39 89.54 15.76
CA LEU A 287 80.70 90.56 14.74
C LEU A 287 80.03 91.90 15.01
N GLY A 288 78.76 91.90 15.39
CA GLY A 288 78.05 93.12 15.79
C GLY A 288 78.69 93.84 16.98
N SER A 289 79.17 93.09 17.98
CA SER A 289 79.87 93.66 19.14
C SER A 289 81.26 94.22 18.80
N LEU A 290 82.01 93.58 17.90
CA LEU A 290 83.31 94.07 17.43
C LEU A 290 83.16 95.35 16.60
N LYS A 291 82.13 95.42 15.74
CA LYS A 291 81.84 96.60 14.91
C LYS A 291 81.43 97.82 15.73
N LYS A 292 80.84 97.62 16.92
CA LYS A 292 80.56 98.69 17.90
C LYS A 292 81.81 99.18 18.65
N ARG A 293 82.91 98.42 18.67
CA ARG A 293 84.19 98.82 19.29
C ARG A 293 85.14 99.55 18.32
N THR A 294 84.85 99.53 17.02
CA THR A 294 85.65 100.18 15.96
C THR A 294 84.95 101.40 15.34
N LYS A 295 83.90 101.89 15.99
CA LYS A 295 83.23 103.15 15.73
C LYS A 295 83.43 104.06 16.94
#